data_AF-A0A6S7JIM5-F1
#
_entry.id   AF-A0A6S7JIM5-F1
#
_cell.length_a   1.000
_cell.length_b   1.000
_cell.length_c   1.000
_cell.angle_alpha   90.00
_cell.angle_beta   90.00
_cell.angle_gamma   90.00
#
_symmetry.space_group_name_H-M   'P 1'
#
loop_
_entity.id
_entity.type
_entity.pdbx_description
1 polymer ?
#
loop_
_entity_poly.entity_id
_entity_poly.type
_entity_poly.pdbx_seq_one_letter_code
_entity_poly.pdbx_strand_id
1 'polypeptide(L)'
;MALAFVLWYSVVYFASIVSSTQAIECQGTARYTLTFQAEWTRQSHQNFPSDPHFSSLVGCSHKASYVMWTPGIKATTGVKDVAELGSSSALLREMDIQINLKKAHKRYRGNGFFGGTGSRSITDIEVNSEYPLVSFITMIAPSPDWFVG
;
A
#
# COMPACT_ATOMS: atom_id res chain seq x y z
N MET A 1 -67.07 -19.57 -30.87
CA MET A 1 -66.10 -20.41 -30.15
C MET A 1 -64.71 -19.85 -30.41
N ALA A 2 -64.14 -19.13 -29.45
CA ALA A 2 -62.71 -18.83 -29.34
C ALA A 2 -62.47 -18.15 -27.99
N LEU A 3 -62.04 -18.93 -27.00
CA LEU A 3 -61.62 -18.44 -25.68
C LEU A 3 -60.12 -18.13 -25.77
N ALA A 4 -59.74 -16.87 -25.58
CA ALA A 4 -58.34 -16.46 -25.48
C ALA A 4 -57.85 -16.61 -24.03
N PHE A 5 -56.93 -17.54 -23.79
CA PHE A 5 -56.26 -17.72 -22.51
C PHE A 5 -55.02 -16.80 -22.45
N VAL A 6 -55.02 -15.85 -21.51
CA VAL A 6 -53.85 -15.03 -21.19
C VAL A 6 -53.04 -15.76 -20.11
N LEU A 7 -51.89 -16.30 -20.48
CA LEU A 7 -50.95 -16.93 -19.55
C LEU A 7 -50.10 -15.85 -18.86
N TRP A 8 -50.30 -15.67 -17.56
CA TRP A 8 -49.44 -14.86 -16.71
C TRP A 8 -48.19 -15.68 -16.34
N TYR A 9 -47.04 -15.32 -16.89
CA TYR A 9 -45.75 -15.87 -16.46
C TYR A 9 -45.24 -15.07 -15.25
N SER A 10 -45.43 -15.62 -14.05
CA SER A 10 -44.80 -15.10 -12.84
C SER A 10 -43.32 -15.47 -12.85
N VAL A 11 -42.43 -14.49 -13.07
CA VAL A 11 -40.99 -14.68 -12.88
C VAL A 11 -40.68 -14.55 -11.39
N VAL A 12 -40.28 -15.66 -10.76
CA VAL A 12 -39.83 -15.66 -9.36
C VAL A 12 -38.34 -15.32 -9.33
N TYR A 13 -38.00 -14.12 -8.86
CA TYR A 13 -36.61 -13.74 -8.58
C TYR A 13 -36.19 -14.28 -7.21
N PHE A 14 -35.31 -15.29 -7.20
CA PHE A 14 -34.59 -15.68 -5.99
C PHE A 14 -33.41 -14.73 -5.79
N ALA A 15 -33.53 -13.81 -4.83
CA ALA A 15 -32.41 -13.02 -4.34
C ALA A 15 -31.75 -13.77 -3.18
N SER A 16 -30.63 -14.45 -3.44
CA SER A 16 -29.80 -15.01 -2.38
C SER A 16 -28.99 -13.89 -1.73
N ILE A 17 -29.34 -13.51 -0.51
CA ILE A 17 -28.52 -12.60 0.30
C ILE A 17 -27.37 -13.45 0.87
N VAL A 18 -26.20 -13.36 0.27
CA VAL A 18 -24.99 -13.95 0.86
C VAL A 18 -24.57 -13.01 1.98
N SER A 19 -24.90 -13.35 3.23
CA SER A 19 -24.32 -12.69 4.39
C SER A 19 -22.82 -12.94 4.38
N SER A 20 -22.04 -11.95 3.95
CA SER A 20 -20.59 -11.97 4.14
C SER A 20 -20.33 -12.09 5.63
N THR A 21 -19.69 -13.17 6.05
CA THR A 21 -19.16 -13.30 7.40
C THR A 21 -18.16 -12.17 7.62
N GLN A 22 -18.56 -11.17 8.41
CA GLN A 22 -17.66 -10.13 8.87
C GLN A 22 -16.60 -10.83 9.71
N ALA A 23 -15.34 -10.81 9.26
CA ALA A 23 -14.24 -11.34 10.06
C ALA A 23 -14.29 -10.66 11.43
N ILE A 24 -14.07 -11.42 12.51
CA ILE A 24 -14.02 -10.85 13.86
C ILE A 24 -12.91 -9.81 13.86
N GLU A 25 -13.31 -8.53 13.88
CA GLU A 25 -12.39 -7.42 13.91
C GLU A 25 -11.63 -7.47 15.23
N CYS A 26 -10.29 -7.47 15.14
CA CYS A 26 -9.41 -7.45 16.30
C CYS A 26 -9.78 -6.25 17.17
N GLN A 27 -10.24 -6.52 18.39
CA GLN A 27 -10.57 -5.46 19.34
C GLN A 27 -9.26 -4.87 19.89
N GLY A 28 -9.01 -3.59 19.58
CA GLY A 28 -7.88 -2.84 20.11
C GLY A 28 -6.88 -2.38 19.06
N THR A 29 -5.64 -2.17 19.51
CA THR A 29 -4.55 -1.61 18.72
C THR A 29 -3.31 -2.49 18.89
N ALA A 30 -2.66 -2.82 17.78
CA ALA A 30 -1.40 -3.54 17.75
C ALA A 30 -0.28 -2.63 17.27
N ARG A 31 0.93 -2.85 17.81
CA ARG A 31 2.15 -2.12 17.44
C ARG A 31 3.16 -3.11 16.86
N TYR A 32 3.73 -2.75 15.72
CA TYR A 32 4.73 -3.54 15.01
C TYR A 32 6.02 -2.75 14.83
N THR A 33 7.12 -3.48 14.65
CA THR A 33 8.36 -2.95 14.11
C THR A 33 8.50 -3.48 12.70
N LEU A 34 8.59 -2.57 11.72
CA LEU A 34 8.97 -2.94 10.37
C LEU A 34 10.48 -2.83 10.25
N THR A 35 11.14 -3.88 9.76
CA THR A 35 12.57 -3.88 9.44
C THR A 35 12.75 -4.13 7.95
N PHE A 36 13.26 -3.13 7.23
CA PHE A 36 13.70 -3.26 5.84
C PHE A 36 15.14 -3.74 5.81
N GLN A 37 15.37 -4.91 5.22
CA GLN A 37 16.69 -5.51 5.05
C GLN A 37 17.04 -5.49 3.55
N ALA A 38 18.05 -4.70 3.18
CA ALA A 38 18.54 -4.66 1.81
C ALA A 38 19.61 -5.74 1.57
N GLU A 39 19.50 -6.40 0.42
CA GLU A 39 20.35 -7.53 -0.01
C GLU A 39 20.92 -7.31 -1.43
N TRP A 40 21.00 -6.05 -1.86
CA TRP A 40 21.51 -5.68 -3.17
C TRP A 40 23.04 -5.70 -3.18
N THR A 41 23.63 -6.69 -3.84
CA THR A 41 25.09 -6.85 -3.92
C THR A 41 25.58 -7.00 -5.35
N ARG A 42 26.86 -6.69 -5.58
CA ARG A 42 27.55 -6.96 -6.86
C ARG A 42 27.58 -8.44 -7.25
N GLN A 43 27.52 -9.35 -6.28
CA GLN A 43 27.55 -10.79 -6.52
C GLN A 43 26.19 -11.30 -7.03
N SER A 44 25.10 -10.79 -6.45
CA SER A 44 23.74 -11.22 -6.79
C SER A 44 23.11 -10.43 -7.94
N HIS A 45 23.61 -9.23 -8.26
CA HIS A 45 23.01 -8.33 -9.27
C HIS A 45 24.04 -7.80 -10.26
N GLN A 46 23.77 -8.00 -11.55
CA GLN A 46 24.58 -7.45 -12.64
C GLN A 46 24.46 -5.92 -12.69
N ASN A 47 25.44 -5.25 -13.33
CA ASN A 47 25.49 -3.79 -13.48
C ASN A 47 25.38 -3.02 -12.16
N PHE A 48 25.92 -3.60 -11.08
CA PHE A 48 25.90 -3.00 -9.75
C PHE A 48 26.58 -1.62 -9.73
N PRO A 49 25.89 -0.56 -9.27
CA PRO A 49 26.41 0.80 -9.35
C PRO A 49 27.54 1.04 -8.34
N SER A 50 28.26 2.14 -8.54
CA SER A 50 29.30 2.60 -7.62
C SER A 50 28.76 3.22 -6.33
N ASP A 51 27.55 3.78 -6.37
CA ASP A 51 26.90 4.43 -5.22
C ASP A 51 25.47 3.88 -4.97
N PRO A 52 25.36 2.58 -4.64
CA PRO A 52 24.07 1.96 -4.33
C PRO A 52 23.50 2.57 -3.06
N HIS A 53 22.24 3.00 -3.08
CA HIS A 53 21.58 3.54 -1.90
C HIS A 53 20.05 3.37 -1.99
N PHE A 54 19.41 3.57 -0.86
CA PHE A 54 17.96 3.57 -0.73
C PHE A 54 17.49 4.91 -0.16
N SER A 55 16.38 5.44 -0.68
CA SER A 55 15.77 6.65 -0.13
C SER A 55 15.21 6.43 1.28
N SER A 56 14.66 7.47 1.89
CA SER A 56 13.82 7.31 3.08
C SER A 56 12.73 6.25 2.84
N LEU A 57 12.64 5.28 3.74
CA LEU A 57 11.50 4.37 3.80
C LEU A 57 10.29 5.13 4.30
N VAL A 58 9.22 5.20 3.51
CA VAL A 58 8.02 5.97 3.85
C VAL A 58 6.76 5.15 3.62
N GLY A 59 5.78 5.30 4.50
CA GLY A 59 4.59 4.47 4.47
C GLY A 59 3.50 4.98 5.40
N CYS A 60 2.39 4.25 5.45
CA CYS A 60 1.32 4.52 6.41
C CYS A 60 0.52 3.25 6.73
N SER A 61 -0.17 3.25 7.87
CA SER A 61 -1.26 2.31 8.13
C SER A 61 -2.57 2.87 7.58
N HIS A 62 -3.38 2.02 6.97
CA HIS A 62 -4.57 2.43 6.21
C HIS A 62 -5.62 1.33 6.12
N LYS A 63 -6.78 1.68 5.53
CA LYS A 63 -7.84 0.74 5.21
C LYS A 63 -7.88 0.45 3.72
N ALA A 64 -8.65 -0.56 3.31
CA ALA A 64 -8.71 -1.03 1.93
C ALA A 64 -9.16 0.02 0.89
N SER A 65 -9.82 1.10 1.32
CA SER A 65 -10.27 2.19 0.44
C SER A 65 -9.18 3.20 0.04
N TYR A 66 -7.96 3.03 0.56
CA TYR A 66 -6.76 3.74 0.10
C TYR A 66 -5.72 2.75 -0.42
N VAL A 67 -5.15 3.09 -1.58
CA VAL A 67 -4.05 2.36 -2.21
C VAL A 67 -2.93 3.37 -2.42
N MET A 68 -1.77 3.13 -1.81
CA MET A 68 -0.59 4.00 -1.97
C MET A 68 0.02 3.83 -3.36
N TRP A 69 0.30 2.59 -3.73
CA TRP A 69 0.70 2.17 -5.07
C TRP A 69 0.28 0.70 -5.25
N THR A 70 0.12 0.27 -6.49
CA THR A 70 -0.13 -1.14 -6.81
C THR A 70 0.31 -1.44 -8.24
N PRO A 71 0.81 -2.65 -8.56
CA PRO A 71 1.22 -3.00 -9.91
C PRO A 71 0.13 -2.76 -10.96
N GLY A 72 0.54 -2.26 -12.12
CA GLY A 72 -0.37 -2.00 -13.25
C GLY A 72 -1.19 -0.72 -13.15
N ILE A 73 -1.09 0.03 -12.05
CA ILE A 73 -1.77 1.31 -11.86
C ILE A 73 -0.77 2.45 -11.94
N LYS A 74 -1.17 3.55 -12.59
CA LYS A 74 -0.36 4.75 -12.72
C LYS A 74 -0.02 5.33 -11.34
N ALA A 75 1.28 5.59 -11.12
CA ALA A 75 1.77 6.24 -9.91
C ALA A 75 1.17 7.64 -9.71
N THR A 76 0.92 8.01 -8.45
CA THR A 76 0.65 9.40 -8.07
C THR A 76 1.92 10.24 -8.23
N THR A 77 1.78 11.57 -8.16
CA THR A 77 2.95 12.46 -8.14
C THR A 77 3.86 12.12 -6.96
N GLY A 78 3.30 11.83 -5.78
CA GLY A 78 4.07 11.43 -4.61
C GLY A 78 4.89 10.16 -4.82
N VAL A 79 4.29 9.11 -5.38
CA VAL A 79 4.99 7.84 -5.66
C VAL A 79 6.08 8.04 -6.70
N LYS A 80 5.78 8.81 -7.76
CA LYS A 80 6.74 9.18 -8.80
C LYS A 80 7.96 9.89 -8.22
N ASP A 81 7.74 10.91 -7.38
CA ASP A 81 8.82 11.70 -6.79
C ASP A 81 9.71 10.85 -5.86
N VAL A 82 9.15 9.83 -5.19
CA VAL A 82 9.97 8.86 -4.44
C VAL A 82 10.80 8.02 -5.40
N ALA A 83 10.18 7.43 -6.43
CA ALA A 83 10.83 6.52 -7.36
C ALA A 83 11.93 7.16 -8.20
N GLU A 84 11.74 8.41 -8.65
CA GLU A 84 12.68 9.10 -9.55
C GLU A 84 13.69 9.98 -8.80
N LEU A 85 13.30 10.56 -7.66
CA LEU A 85 14.08 11.60 -6.97
C LEU A 85 14.44 11.23 -5.52
N GLY A 86 13.91 10.13 -4.99
CA GLY A 86 14.01 9.79 -3.56
C GLY A 86 13.28 10.77 -2.64
N SER A 87 12.45 11.66 -3.20
CA SER A 87 11.77 12.73 -2.47
C SER A 87 10.40 12.28 -1.98
N SER A 88 10.21 12.23 -0.66
CA SER A 88 8.95 11.81 -0.05
C SER A 88 7.98 12.95 0.25
N SER A 89 8.34 14.21 -0.03
CA SER A 89 7.54 15.36 0.40
C SER A 89 6.13 15.39 -0.20
N ALA A 90 5.98 15.04 -1.49
CA ALA A 90 4.68 14.97 -2.13
C ALA A 90 3.85 13.79 -1.60
N LEU A 91 4.46 12.61 -1.45
CA LEU A 91 3.77 11.43 -0.93
C LEU A 91 3.31 11.61 0.53
N LEU A 92 4.11 12.25 1.39
CA LEU A 92 3.70 12.53 2.77
C LEU A 92 2.48 13.47 2.82
N ARG A 93 2.40 14.45 1.91
CA ARG A 93 1.22 15.32 1.77
C ARG A 93 0.00 14.54 1.27
N GLU A 94 0.17 13.62 0.34
CA GLU A 94 -0.89 12.72 -0.12
C GLU A 94 -1.42 11.86 1.04
N MET A 95 -0.54 11.29 1.87
CA MET A 95 -0.93 10.54 3.06
C MET A 95 -1.68 11.40 4.07
N ASP A 96 -1.23 12.64 4.33
CA ASP A 96 -1.92 13.57 5.24
C ASP A 96 -3.36 13.86 4.76
N ILE A 97 -3.58 14.00 3.45
CA ILE A 97 -4.92 14.11 2.86
C ILE A 97 -5.75 12.84 3.14
N GLN A 98 -5.18 11.65 2.97
CA GLN A 98 -5.90 10.39 3.25
C GLN A 98 -6.20 10.19 4.74
N ILE A 99 -5.36 10.69 5.64
CA ILE A 99 -5.62 10.72 7.08
C ILE A 99 -6.82 11.62 7.37
N ASN A 100 -6.86 12.83 6.80
CA ASN A 100 -7.99 13.75 6.95
C ASN A 100 -9.30 13.17 6.38
N LEU A 101 -9.21 12.37 5.32
CA LEU A 101 -10.34 11.63 4.73
C LEU A 101 -10.70 10.35 5.49
N LYS A 102 -10.03 10.05 6.61
CA LYS A 102 -10.21 8.81 7.39
C LYS A 102 -10.03 7.56 6.53
N LYS A 103 -9.09 7.56 5.60
CA LYS A 103 -8.69 6.38 4.80
C LYS A 103 -7.33 5.84 5.23
N ALA A 104 -6.47 6.68 5.77
CA ALA A 104 -5.24 6.31 6.45
C ALA A 104 -5.29 6.72 7.94
N HIS A 105 -4.42 6.13 8.76
CA HIS A 105 -4.36 6.36 10.21
C HIS A 105 -3.14 7.19 10.60
N LYS A 106 -1.95 6.63 10.38
CA LYS A 106 -0.66 7.25 10.72
C LYS A 106 0.32 7.05 9.59
N ARG A 107 1.10 8.09 9.29
CA ARG A 107 2.24 8.02 8.37
C ARG A 107 3.53 7.78 9.13
N TYR A 108 4.44 7.08 8.48
CA TYR A 108 5.70 6.61 9.02
C TYR A 108 6.83 6.98 8.09
N ARG A 109 7.97 7.37 8.66
CA ARG A 109 9.17 7.71 7.91
C ARG A 109 10.41 7.22 8.63
N GLY A 110 11.22 6.44 7.92
CA GLY A 110 12.56 6.04 8.30
C GLY A 110 13.63 6.83 7.54
N ASN A 111 14.87 6.63 7.98
CA ASN A 111 16.04 7.18 7.29
C ASN A 111 16.36 6.34 6.05
N GLY A 112 16.82 7.03 5.00
CA GLY A 112 17.51 6.36 3.89
C GLY A 112 18.91 5.91 4.30
N PHE A 113 19.61 5.27 3.37
CA PHE A 113 20.98 4.85 3.61
C PHE A 113 21.76 4.57 2.34
N PHE A 114 23.07 4.80 2.44
CA PHE A 114 24.06 4.42 1.43
C PHE A 114 24.52 2.97 1.67
N GLY A 115 24.88 2.30 0.59
CA GLY A 115 25.15 0.87 0.53
C GLY A 115 23.98 0.07 -0.05
N GLY A 116 24.30 -0.96 -0.83
CA GLY A 116 23.31 -1.90 -1.35
C GLY A 116 22.83 -2.92 -0.31
N THR A 117 23.53 -3.02 0.82
CA THR A 117 23.16 -3.87 1.95
C THR A 117 23.08 -3.06 3.23
N GLY A 118 22.19 -3.47 4.13
CA GLY A 118 21.95 -2.80 5.39
C GLY A 118 20.52 -2.97 5.87
N SER A 119 20.25 -2.50 7.08
CA SER A 119 18.93 -2.60 7.70
C SER A 119 18.43 -1.26 8.19
N ARG A 120 17.13 -0.99 8.05
CA ARG A 120 16.45 0.15 8.65
C ARG A 120 15.13 -0.29 9.26
N SER A 121 14.90 0.12 10.49
CA SER A 121 13.65 -0.19 11.19
C SER A 121 12.84 1.07 11.46
N ILE A 122 11.52 0.92 11.42
CA ILE A 122 10.57 1.88 11.97
C ILE A 122 9.77 1.14 13.04
N THR A 123 9.84 1.63 14.28
CA THR A 123 9.09 1.08 15.41
C THR A 123 7.71 1.72 15.50
N ASP A 124 6.85 1.16 16.35
CA ASP A 124 5.54 1.74 16.66
C ASP A 124 4.60 1.92 15.45
N ILE A 125 4.72 1.01 14.48
CA ILE A 125 3.73 0.89 13.40
C ILE A 125 2.42 0.43 14.01
N GLU A 126 1.47 1.35 14.10
CA GLU A 126 0.19 1.16 14.75
C GLU A 126 -0.89 0.77 13.73
N VAL A 127 -1.54 -0.36 13.97
CA VAL A 127 -2.71 -0.84 13.25
C VAL A 127 -3.83 -1.16 14.22
N ASN A 128 -5.07 -1.05 13.75
CA ASN A 128 -6.27 -1.42 14.48
C ASN A 128 -7.29 -1.99 13.48
N SER A 129 -8.49 -2.33 13.95
CA SER A 129 -9.49 -2.92 13.06
C SER A 129 -9.97 -1.99 11.94
N GLU A 130 -9.98 -0.67 12.17
CA GLU A 130 -10.35 0.31 11.14
C GLU A 130 -9.26 0.53 10.09
N TYR A 131 -7.99 0.38 10.45
CA TYR A 131 -6.82 0.59 9.59
C TYR A 131 -5.83 -0.58 9.71
N PRO A 132 -6.20 -1.79 9.25
CA PRO A 132 -5.42 -2.99 9.45
C PRO A 132 -4.28 -3.18 8.43
N LEU A 133 -4.27 -2.40 7.35
CA LEU A 133 -3.30 -2.52 6.27
C LEU A 133 -2.13 -1.58 6.46
N VAL A 134 -0.99 -1.94 5.87
CA VAL A 134 0.24 -1.17 5.91
C VAL A 134 0.87 -1.21 4.53
N SER A 135 1.28 -0.05 4.02
CA SER A 135 2.01 0.07 2.74
C SER A 135 3.24 0.94 2.93
N PHE A 136 4.34 0.57 2.29
CA PHE A 136 5.60 1.31 2.29
C PHE A 136 6.18 1.45 0.89
N ILE A 137 7.16 2.32 0.76
CA ILE A 137 7.95 2.51 -0.46
C ILE A 137 9.34 3.05 -0.11
N THR A 138 10.35 2.61 -0.84
CA THR A 138 11.68 3.21 -0.90
C THR A 138 12.30 3.03 -2.28
N MET A 139 12.94 4.08 -2.79
CA MET A 139 13.67 4.08 -4.06
C MET A 139 14.88 3.15 -3.97
N ILE A 140 15.16 2.44 -5.06
CA ILE A 140 16.48 1.83 -5.32
C ILE A 140 17.27 2.83 -6.15
N ALA A 141 18.47 3.22 -5.73
CA ALA A 141 19.24 4.20 -6.48
C ALA A 141 20.73 3.88 -6.62
N PRO A 142 21.36 4.35 -7.72
CA PRO A 142 20.74 5.04 -8.85
C PRO A 142 19.84 4.11 -9.69
N SER A 143 18.71 4.63 -10.14
CA SER A 143 17.81 3.98 -11.10
C SER A 143 16.96 5.04 -11.83
N PRO A 144 16.30 4.70 -12.95
CA PRO A 144 15.36 5.61 -13.60
C PRO A 144 14.16 5.95 -12.70
N ASP A 145 13.46 4.93 -12.22
CA ASP A 145 12.21 5.02 -11.47
C ASP A 145 11.94 3.74 -10.63
N TRP A 146 13.00 3.04 -10.20
CA TRP A 146 12.85 1.76 -9.53
C TRP A 146 12.67 1.94 -8.02
N PHE A 147 11.76 1.17 -7.44
CA PHE A 147 11.50 1.16 -6.01
C PHE A 147 11.11 -0.24 -5.53
N VAL A 148 11.13 -0.43 -4.21
CA VAL A 148 10.58 -1.59 -3.49
C VAL A 148 9.64 -1.11 -2.39
N GLY A 149 8.72 -1.96 -1.95
CA GLY A 149 7.76 -1.63 -0.89
C GLY A 149 6.80 -2.75 -0.57
#